data_AF-A0A7X6ZRR2-F1
#
_entry.id   AF-A0A7X6ZRR2-F1
#
_cell.length_a   1.000
_cell.length_b   1.000
_cell.length_c   1.000
_cell.angle_alpha   90.00
_cell.angle_beta   90.00
_cell.angle_gamma   90.00
#
_symmetry.space_group_name_H-M   'P 1'
#
loop_
_entity.id
_entity.type
_entity.pdbx_description
1 polymer ?
#
loop_
_entity_poly.entity_id
_entity_poly.type
_entity_poly.pdbx_seq_one_letter_code
_entity_poly.pdbx_strand_id
1 'polypeptide(L)'
;MELRKMLNIPDELFRNMTRYPGAPEPEENGSTFEENALIKARAARDFTGEWALADDSGLEVDLLNGEPGVQSARYAGIHGDDDANNAVLLEKLAAIPDGQRTAHFSCAIALVSPNGEEYVANGKCYGRILHVGRGN
;
A
#
# COMPACT_ATOMS: atom_id res chain seq x y z
N MET A 1 -8.39 -9.24 -7.21
CA MET A 1 -9.65 -10.01 -7.19
C MET A 1 -10.78 -9.27 -6.48
N GLU A 2 -10.51 -8.55 -5.38
CA GLU A 2 -11.54 -7.82 -4.61
C GLU A 2 -12.01 -6.50 -5.25
N LEU A 3 -11.10 -5.63 -5.69
CA LEU A 3 -11.48 -4.36 -6.37
C LEU A 3 -12.39 -4.58 -7.59
N ARG A 4 -12.10 -5.62 -8.39
CA ARG A 4 -12.91 -6.00 -9.55
C ARG A 4 -14.37 -6.26 -9.20
N LYS A 5 -14.64 -6.93 -8.07
CA LYS A 5 -16.01 -7.26 -7.64
C LYS A 5 -16.78 -6.00 -7.22
N MET A 6 -16.09 -4.97 -6.72
CA MET A 6 -16.70 -3.74 -6.20
C MET A 6 -17.06 -2.74 -7.31
N LEU A 7 -16.28 -2.68 -8.38
CA LEU A 7 -16.43 -1.66 -9.43
C LEU A 7 -17.64 -1.86 -10.34
N ASN A 8 -18.29 -3.05 -10.32
CA ASN A 8 -19.45 -3.37 -11.13
C ASN A 8 -19.26 -3.02 -12.64
N ILE A 9 -18.06 -3.29 -13.17
CA ILE A 9 -17.71 -3.10 -14.58
C ILE A 9 -17.54 -4.47 -15.28
N PRO A 10 -17.73 -4.54 -16.61
CA PRO A 10 -17.41 -5.73 -17.39
C PRO A 10 -15.97 -6.21 -17.19
N ASP A 11 -15.79 -7.53 -17.09
CA ASP A 11 -14.48 -8.16 -16.82
C ASP A 11 -13.45 -7.82 -17.92
N GLU A 12 -13.90 -7.58 -19.15
CA GLU A 12 -13.04 -7.25 -20.29
C GLU A 12 -12.40 -5.86 -20.18
N LEU A 13 -12.95 -5.00 -19.32
CA LEU A 13 -12.49 -3.63 -19.06
C LEU A 13 -11.55 -3.53 -17.86
N PHE A 14 -11.42 -4.58 -17.04
CA PHE A 14 -10.47 -4.59 -15.92
C PHE A 14 -9.29 -5.50 -16.22
N ARG A 15 -8.14 -4.90 -16.56
CA ARG A 15 -6.92 -5.62 -16.93
C ARG A 15 -5.81 -5.36 -15.92
N ASN A 16 -5.09 -6.41 -15.56
CA ASN A 16 -3.90 -6.28 -14.72
C ASN A 16 -2.68 -5.90 -15.60
N MET A 17 -1.76 -5.09 -15.06
CA MET A 17 -0.55 -4.63 -15.75
C MET A 17 0.35 -5.78 -16.24
N THR A 18 0.29 -6.96 -15.62
CA THR A 18 0.99 -8.16 -16.12
C THR A 18 0.59 -8.59 -17.54
N ARG A 19 -0.53 -8.08 -18.08
CA ARG A 19 -0.93 -8.30 -19.48
C ARG A 19 -0.28 -7.34 -20.48
N TYR A 20 0.51 -6.38 -19.99
CA TYR A 20 1.18 -5.36 -20.78
C TYR A 20 2.70 -5.61 -20.75
N PRO A 21 3.23 -6.49 -21.61
CA PRO A 21 4.66 -6.79 -21.63
C PRO A 21 5.47 -5.52 -21.94
N GLY A 22 6.52 -5.28 -21.16
CA GLY A 22 7.37 -4.09 -21.28
C GLY A 22 6.88 -2.89 -20.48
N ALA A 23 5.79 -3.01 -19.71
CA ALA A 23 5.42 -1.99 -18.73
C ALA A 23 6.56 -1.76 -17.73
N PRO A 24 6.95 -0.50 -17.47
CA PRO A 24 7.98 -0.20 -16.50
C PRO A 24 7.47 -0.43 -15.07
N GLU A 25 8.34 -0.90 -14.18
CA GLU A 25 8.10 -0.84 -12.74
C GLU A 25 8.44 0.56 -12.24
N PRO A 26 7.47 1.36 -11.79
CA PRO A 26 7.72 2.72 -11.34
C PRO A 26 8.45 2.74 -10.00
N GLU A 27 9.36 3.69 -9.83
CA GLU A 27 10.05 3.89 -8.55
C GLU A 27 9.13 4.58 -7.54
N GLU A 28 8.83 3.89 -6.43
CA GLU A 28 8.00 4.39 -5.32
C GLU A 28 8.80 5.31 -4.40
N ASN A 29 9.02 6.55 -4.84
CA ASN A 29 9.77 7.59 -4.12
C ASN A 29 8.87 8.61 -3.41
N GLY A 30 7.56 8.33 -3.30
CA GLY A 30 6.62 9.15 -2.54
C GLY A 30 6.89 9.08 -1.03
N SER A 31 6.55 10.17 -0.35
CA SER A 31 6.58 10.29 1.11
C SER A 31 5.27 9.83 1.78
N THR A 32 4.21 9.65 0.99
CA THR A 32 2.88 9.22 1.44
C THR A 32 2.33 8.08 0.58
N PHE A 33 1.37 7.32 1.11
CA PHE A 33 0.66 6.29 0.34
C PHE A 33 -0.06 6.89 -0.88
N GLU A 34 -0.63 8.09 -0.75
CA GLU A 34 -1.29 8.80 -1.84
C GLU A 34 -0.32 9.11 -2.99
N GLU A 35 0.87 9.59 -2.67
CA GLU A 35 1.92 9.88 -3.66
C GLU A 35 2.37 8.61 -4.39
N ASN A 36 2.62 7.53 -3.66
CA ASN A 36 3.01 6.24 -4.28
C ASN A 36 1.90 5.66 -5.15
N ALA A 37 0.64 5.69 -4.69
CA ALA A 37 -0.50 5.24 -5.49
C ALA A 37 -0.62 6.05 -6.79
N LEU A 38 -0.46 7.38 -6.72
CA LEU A 38 -0.44 8.24 -7.90
C LEU A 38 0.74 7.96 -8.83
N ILE A 39 1.95 7.75 -8.30
CA ILE A 39 3.13 7.38 -9.10
C ILE A 39 2.84 6.12 -9.92
N LYS A 40 2.31 5.07 -9.27
CA LYS A 40 1.95 3.81 -9.94
C LYS A 40 0.86 4.01 -11.00
N ALA A 41 -0.22 4.72 -10.66
CA ALA A 41 -1.33 4.95 -11.58
C ALA A 41 -0.92 5.81 -12.79
N ARG A 42 -0.10 6.86 -12.58
CA ARG A 42 0.45 7.68 -13.67
C ARG A 42 1.32 6.86 -14.61
N ALA A 43 2.24 6.05 -14.07
CA ALA A 43 3.11 5.21 -14.89
C ALA A 43 2.32 4.20 -15.74
N ALA A 44 1.30 3.57 -15.14
CA ALA A 44 0.41 2.69 -15.88
C ALA A 44 -0.40 3.44 -16.97
N ARG A 45 -0.89 4.65 -16.68
CA ARG A 45 -1.58 5.49 -17.67
C ARG A 45 -0.65 5.93 -18.80
N ASP A 46 0.55 6.38 -18.48
CA ASP A 46 1.55 6.81 -19.47
C ASP A 46 1.94 5.68 -20.42
N PHE A 47 2.00 4.45 -19.91
CA PHE A 47 2.30 3.26 -20.71
C PHE A 47 1.12 2.82 -21.59
N THR A 48 -0.09 2.81 -21.04
CA THR A 48 -1.26 2.20 -21.69
C THR A 48 -2.11 3.19 -22.48
N GLY A 49 -2.12 4.46 -22.11
CA GLY A 49 -3.08 5.48 -22.57
C GLY A 49 -4.52 5.25 -22.06
N GLU A 50 -4.73 4.31 -21.15
CA GLU A 50 -6.04 3.94 -20.60
C GLU A 50 -6.26 4.56 -19.21
N TRP A 51 -7.47 4.40 -18.66
CA TRP A 51 -7.70 4.66 -17.23
C TRP A 51 -6.82 3.71 -16.41
N ALA A 52 -6.12 4.25 -15.42
CA ALA A 52 -5.24 3.48 -14.57
C ALA A 52 -5.65 3.60 -13.10
N LEU A 53 -5.81 2.45 -12.44
CA LEU A 53 -6.09 2.34 -11.02
C LEU A 53 -4.87 1.71 -10.34
N ALA A 54 -4.38 2.30 -9.26
CA ALA A 54 -3.33 1.72 -8.44
C ALA A 54 -3.59 1.99 -6.96
N ASP A 55 -3.04 1.13 -6.10
CA ASP A 55 -3.09 1.28 -4.65
C ASP A 55 -1.70 1.34 -4.04
N ASP A 56 -1.63 1.94 -2.85
CA ASP A 56 -0.49 1.82 -1.95
C ASP A 56 -1.01 1.66 -0.52
N SER A 57 -0.39 0.77 0.24
CA SER A 57 -0.85 0.46 1.60
C SER A 57 0.30 0.09 2.52
N GLY A 58 0.05 0.23 3.82
CA GLY A 58 1.03 -0.09 4.84
C GLY A 58 0.46 0.02 6.24
N LEU A 59 1.29 -0.38 7.20
CA LEU A 59 1.01 -0.29 8.62
C LEU A 59 1.60 1.01 9.17
N GLU A 60 0.82 1.72 9.97
CA GLU A 60 1.28 2.89 10.71
C GLU A 60 1.07 2.65 12.21
N VAL A 61 2.12 2.83 13.00
CA VAL A 61 2.06 2.70 14.47
C VAL A 61 2.16 4.07 15.11
N ASP A 62 1.14 4.43 15.89
CA ASP A 62 0.99 5.80 16.44
C ASP A 62 2.20 6.20 17.29
N LEU A 63 2.67 5.30 18.16
CA LEU A 63 3.79 5.54 19.06
C LEU A 63 5.14 5.65 18.32
N LEU A 64 5.23 5.10 17.11
CA LEU A 64 6.42 5.19 16.26
C LEU A 64 6.29 6.31 15.21
N ASN A 65 5.44 7.30 15.47
CA ASN A 65 5.16 8.42 14.57
C ASN A 65 4.78 7.97 13.14
N GLY A 66 4.01 6.87 13.05
CA GLY A 66 3.54 6.34 11.77
C GLY A 66 4.48 5.34 11.09
N GLU A 67 5.65 5.04 11.66
CA GLU A 67 6.47 3.93 11.14
C GLU A 67 5.72 2.58 11.26
N PRO A 68 5.93 1.63 10.32
CA PRO A 68 6.82 1.73 9.15
C PRO A 68 6.29 2.58 7.98
N GLY A 69 4.98 2.83 7.89
CA GLY A 69 4.40 3.69 6.86
C GLY A 69 4.63 3.15 5.44
N VAL A 70 4.99 4.01 4.49
CA VAL A 70 5.31 3.64 3.10
C VAL A 70 6.49 2.66 2.98
N GLN A 71 7.25 2.45 4.04
CA GLN A 71 8.38 1.50 4.09
C GLN A 71 7.95 0.12 4.61
N SER A 72 6.64 -0.12 4.81
CA SER A 72 6.11 -1.37 5.40
C SER A 72 6.68 -2.64 4.78
N ALA A 73 6.73 -2.73 3.46
CA ALA A 73 7.21 -3.92 2.74
C ALA A 73 8.73 -4.14 2.84
N ARG A 74 9.50 -3.16 3.33
CA ARG A 74 10.96 -3.19 3.40
C ARG A 74 11.49 -2.64 4.73
N TYR A 75 10.72 -2.78 5.80
CA TYR A 75 11.05 -2.19 7.09
C TYR A 75 12.37 -2.73 7.68
N ALA A 76 12.69 -3.99 7.41
CA ALA A 76 13.96 -4.63 7.74
C ALA A 76 15.06 -4.40 6.69
N GLY A 77 14.83 -3.54 5.69
CA GLY A 77 15.79 -3.19 4.63
C GLY A 77 15.75 -4.09 3.39
N ILE A 78 15.08 -5.24 3.46
CA ILE A 78 14.86 -6.14 2.31
C ILE A 78 13.36 -6.14 1.98
N HIS A 79 13.04 -5.96 0.70
CA HIS A 79 11.65 -5.98 0.24
C HIS A 79 11.07 -7.40 0.31
N GLY A 80 9.90 -7.55 0.93
CA GLY A 80 9.12 -8.80 0.96
C GLY A 80 9.52 -9.82 2.03
N ASP A 81 10.45 -9.49 2.94
CA ASP A 81 10.76 -10.33 4.10
C ASP A 81 9.84 -9.96 5.28
N ASP A 82 8.61 -10.47 5.24
CA ASP A 82 7.56 -10.14 6.21
C ASP A 82 7.93 -10.55 7.64
N ASP A 83 8.62 -11.68 7.81
CA ASP A 83 9.06 -12.15 9.12
C ASP A 83 10.11 -11.20 9.72
N ALA A 84 11.08 -10.76 8.92
CA ALA A 84 12.07 -9.78 9.35
C ALA A 84 11.42 -8.41 9.66
N ASN A 85 10.50 -7.95 8.81
CA ASN A 85 9.75 -6.70 9.01
C ASN A 85 8.98 -6.73 10.34
N ASN A 86 8.29 -7.84 10.62
CA ASN A 86 7.56 -8.04 11.87
C ASN A 86 8.49 -8.10 13.09
N ALA A 87 9.65 -8.75 12.97
CA ALA A 87 10.62 -8.84 14.05
C ALA A 87 11.16 -7.46 14.47
N VAL A 88 11.53 -6.62 13.50
CA VAL A 88 11.97 -5.23 13.76
C VAL A 88 10.88 -4.43 14.47
N LEU A 89 9.63 -4.57 14.03
CA LEU A 89 8.50 -3.88 14.66
C LEU A 89 8.28 -4.33 16.11
N LEU A 90 8.29 -5.65 16.35
CA LEU A 90 8.09 -6.22 17.68
C LEU A 90 9.23 -5.81 18.64
N GLU A 91 10.47 -5.76 18.15
CA GLU A 91 11.63 -5.29 18.92
C GLU A 91 11.45 -3.83 19.37
N LYS A 92 11.10 -2.92 18.44
CA LYS A 92 10.86 -1.50 18.78
C LYS A 92 9.74 -1.31 19.79
N LEU A 93 8.77 -2.22 19.81
CA LEU A 93 7.63 -2.17 20.71
C LEU A 93 7.80 -3.03 21.97
N ALA A 94 8.93 -3.73 22.18
CA ALA A 94 9.04 -4.76 23.23
C ALA A 94 8.72 -4.26 24.65
N ALA A 95 9.09 -3.01 24.97
CA ALA A 95 8.83 -2.40 26.28
C ALA A 95 7.51 -1.63 26.38
N ILE A 96 6.71 -1.62 25.30
CA ILE A 96 5.51 -0.78 25.21
C ILE A 96 4.29 -1.53 25.76
N PRO A 97 3.61 -0.98 26.78
CA PRO A 97 2.43 -1.62 27.38
C PRO A 97 1.25 -1.60 26.41
N ASP A 98 0.37 -2.60 26.53
CA ASP A 98 -0.77 -2.82 25.62
C ASP A 98 -1.47 -1.53 25.25
N GLY A 99 -1.83 -0.71 26.24
CA GLY A 99 -2.57 0.55 26.12
C GLY A 99 -2.04 1.49 25.03
N GLN A 100 -0.75 1.44 24.71
CA GLN A 100 -0.04 2.36 23.84
C GLN A 100 0.37 1.73 22.48
N ARG A 101 -0.05 0.50 22.20
CA ARG A 101 0.30 -0.24 20.97
C ARG A 101 -0.72 -0.02 19.84
N THR A 102 -1.30 1.17 19.74
CA THR A 102 -2.30 1.50 18.72
C THR A 102 -1.65 1.64 17.34
N ALA A 103 -2.32 1.11 16.33
CA ALA A 103 -1.86 1.11 14.96
C ALA A 103 -3.06 1.02 14.00
N HIS A 104 -2.84 1.32 12.73
CA HIS A 104 -3.82 1.08 11.69
C HIS A 104 -3.15 0.68 10.39
N PHE A 105 -3.86 -0.12 9.59
CA PHE A 105 -3.55 -0.23 8.18
C PHE A 105 -4.12 0.97 7.43
N SER A 106 -3.27 1.67 6.70
CA SER A 106 -3.65 2.75 5.78
C SER A 106 -3.60 2.21 4.34
N CYS A 107 -4.57 2.62 3.53
CA CYS A 107 -4.59 2.34 2.10
C CYS A 107 -5.03 3.59 1.34
N ALA A 108 -4.28 3.93 0.30
CA ALA A 108 -4.64 4.93 -0.69
C ALA A 108 -4.91 4.22 -2.02
N ILE A 109 -5.97 4.62 -2.71
CA ILE A 109 -6.29 4.16 -4.07
C ILE A 109 -6.34 5.39 -4.96
N ALA A 110 -5.55 5.38 -6.03
CA ALA A 110 -5.50 6.42 -7.05
C ALA A 110 -6.10 5.93 -8.37
N LEU A 111 -6.93 6.76 -8.99
CA LEU A 111 -7.48 6.59 -10.34
C LEU A 111 -7.03 7.77 -11.20
N VAL A 112 -6.35 7.47 -12.30
CA VAL A 112 -5.85 8.46 -13.26
C VAL A 112 -6.51 8.20 -14.61
N SER A 113 -7.10 9.23 -15.19
CA SER A 113 -7.76 9.16 -16.49
C SER A 113 -6.77 9.31 -17.67
N PRO A 114 -7.18 8.96 -18.90
CA PRO A 114 -6.38 9.21 -20.10
C PRO A 114 -6.03 10.69 -20.34
N ASN A 115 -6.86 11.63 -19.87
CA ASN A 115 -6.62 13.06 -20.03
C ASN A 115 -5.81 13.68 -18.86
N GLY A 116 -5.45 12.88 -17.84
CA GLY A 116 -4.66 13.30 -16.69
C GLY A 116 -5.45 13.82 -15.50
N GLU A 117 -6.77 13.64 -15.47
CA GLU A 117 -7.57 13.85 -14.25
C GLU A 117 -7.25 12.78 -13.21
N GLU A 118 -7.12 13.19 -11.94
CA GLU A 118 -6.66 12.34 -10.85
C GLU A 118 -7.67 12.33 -9.71
N TYR A 119 -7.96 11.14 -9.20
CA TYR A 119 -8.83 10.92 -8.05
C TYR A 119 -8.11 10.03 -7.05
N VAL A 120 -8.16 10.41 -5.77
CA VAL A 120 -7.55 9.62 -4.69
C VAL A 120 -8.58 9.41 -3.59
N ALA A 121 -8.65 8.18 -3.08
CA ALA A 121 -9.46 7.80 -1.94
C ALA A 121 -8.60 7.08 -0.90
N ASN A 122 -8.85 7.37 0.39
CA ASN A 122 -8.08 6.82 1.49
C ASN A 122 -8.98 6.05 2.46
N GLY A 123 -8.44 4.98 3.04
CA GLY A 123 -9.11 4.15 4.05
C GLY A 123 -8.16 3.77 5.17
N LYS A 124 -8.70 3.64 6.39
CA LYS A 124 -7.97 3.19 7.57
C LYS A 124 -8.69 2.07 8.29
N CYS A 125 -7.94 1.05 8.70
CA CYS A 125 -8.42 -0.04 9.53
C CYS A 125 -7.66 -0.06 10.85
N TYR A 126 -8.33 0.36 11.93
CA TYR A 126 -7.71 0.53 13.25
C TYR A 126 -7.60 -0.78 14.02
N GLY A 127 -6.50 -0.92 14.76
CA GLY A 127 -6.20 -2.08 15.57
C GLY A 127 -5.08 -1.83 16.58
N ARG A 128 -4.45 -2.93 17.02
CA ARG A 128 -3.35 -2.90 17.99
C ARG A 128 -2.31 -3.96 17.63
N ILE A 129 -1.05 -3.64 17.88
CA ILE A 129 0.06 -4.58 17.64
C ILE A 129 0.15 -5.58 18.78
N LEU A 130 0.19 -6.88 18.46
CA LEU A 130 0.40 -7.94 19.44
C LEU A 130 1.83 -7.93 19.99
N HIS A 131 2.08 -8.69 21.05
CA HIS A 131 3.43 -8.90 21.58
C HIS A 131 4.19 -10.00 20.83
N VAL A 132 3.46 -10.91 20.21
CA VAL A 132 4.00 -12.04 19.47
C VAL A 132 3.14 -12.31 18.25
N GLY A 133 3.77 -12.79 17.17
CA GLY A 133 3.06 -13.23 15.97
C GLY A 133 2.05 -14.32 16.28
N ARG A 134 0.87 -14.23 15.69
CA ARG A 134 -0.21 -15.22 15.84
C ARG A 134 -1.03 -15.27 14.56
N GLY A 135 -1.19 -16.45 13.99
CA GLY A 135 -1.79 -16.65 12.67
C GLY A 135 -0.91 -17.56 11.84
N ASN A 136 -1.35 -17.86 10.62
CA ASN A 136 -0.62 -18.66 9.63
C ASN A 136 -0.15 -17.77 8.49
#